data_AF-A0A924A409-F1
#
_entry.id   AF-A0A924A409-F1
#
_cell.length_a   1.000
_cell.length_b   1.000
_cell.length_c   1.000
_cell.angle_alpha   90.00
_cell.angle_beta   90.00
_cell.angle_gamma   90.00
#
_symmetry.space_group_name_H-M   'P 1'
#
loop_
_entity.id
_entity.type
_entity.pdbx_description
1 polymer ?
#
loop_
_entity_poly.entity_id
_entity_poly.type
_entity_poly.pdbx_seq_one_letter_code
_entity_poly.pdbx_strand_id
1 'polypeptide(L)'
;MTQFFLIALLVATFSINSPAQVAAKEFQAAQISLDYLSSDGSYWYDCTHEKSKQPHDWVVSCNGYTFNLHVFLYEYLRPNETTFEFHFWADEIKTLKETHTQSTWLTVDQSAHTKKIVGYLGFKNDSSQLRIELNLK
;
A
#
# COMPACT_ATOMS: atom_id res chain seq x y z
N MET A 1 51.39 -41.94 20.66
CA MET A 1 51.31 -41.29 19.34
C MET A 1 49.87 -40.96 19.05
N THR A 2 49.62 -39.68 18.83
CA THR A 2 48.38 -38.95 18.54
C THR A 2 47.79 -39.23 17.17
N GLN A 3 46.45 -39.32 17.07
CA GLN A 3 45.60 -38.78 15.97
C GLN A 3 44.12 -39.10 16.27
N PHE A 4 43.33 -38.14 16.75
CA PHE A 4 42.57 -37.10 16.02
C PHE A 4 41.28 -37.60 15.35
N PHE A 5 40.16 -37.29 16.03
CA PHE A 5 38.88 -36.78 15.53
C PHE A 5 38.32 -37.27 14.19
N LEU A 6 37.14 -37.90 14.25
CA LEU A 6 36.07 -37.67 13.29
C LEU A 6 34.75 -37.48 14.06
N ILE A 7 34.59 -36.30 14.65
CA ILE A 7 33.24 -35.77 14.89
C ILE A 7 32.77 -35.31 13.51
N ALA A 8 32.11 -36.21 12.79
CA ALA A 8 31.46 -35.91 11.54
C ALA A 8 30.42 -34.82 11.81
N LEU A 9 30.82 -33.58 11.53
CA LEU A 9 30.07 -32.58 10.78
C LEU A 9 28.55 -32.70 10.94
N LEU A 10 28.05 -32.52 12.17
CA LEU A 10 26.76 -31.84 12.38
C LEU A 10 26.99 -30.36 12.01
N VAL A 11 27.18 -30.09 10.72
CA VAL A 11 26.76 -28.79 10.18
C VAL A 11 25.27 -28.80 10.37
N ALA A 12 24.88 -28.25 11.51
CA ALA A 12 23.52 -27.98 11.85
C ALA A 12 22.89 -27.32 10.63
N THR A 13 21.95 -28.04 10.01
CA THR A 13 20.92 -27.46 9.17
C THR A 13 20.03 -26.62 10.09
N PHE A 14 20.58 -25.55 10.65
CA PHE A 14 19.77 -24.43 11.08
C PHE A 14 19.20 -23.88 9.79
N SER A 15 17.98 -24.28 9.46
CA SER A 15 17.15 -23.56 8.51
C SER A 15 17.06 -22.14 9.04
N ILE A 16 17.94 -21.27 8.53
CA ILE A 16 17.87 -19.84 8.80
C ILE A 16 16.58 -19.42 8.12
N ASN A 17 15.50 -19.31 8.89
CA ASN A 17 14.34 -18.54 8.45
C ASN A 17 14.86 -17.13 8.25
N SER A 18 15.21 -16.79 7.01
CA SER A 18 15.63 -15.44 6.67
C SER A 18 14.58 -14.47 7.21
N PRO A 19 14.97 -13.47 8.00
CA PRO A 19 14.01 -12.48 8.49
C PRO A 19 13.33 -11.84 7.29
N ALA A 20 12.02 -11.61 7.39
CA ALA A 20 11.26 -10.96 6.33
C ALA A 20 11.93 -9.62 5.99
N GLN A 21 12.31 -9.44 4.73
CA GLN A 21 12.85 -8.18 4.26
C GLN A 21 11.69 -7.21 4.08
N VAL A 22 11.76 -6.05 4.75
CA VAL A 22 10.76 -4.99 4.64
C VAL A 22 11.30 -3.91 3.73
N ALA A 23 10.59 -3.61 2.64
CA ALA A 23 10.89 -2.51 1.75
C ALA A 23 9.69 -1.55 1.69
N ALA A 24 9.91 -0.28 2.02
CA ALA A 24 8.93 0.77 1.76
C ALA A 24 8.99 1.12 0.27
N LYS A 25 7.85 1.09 -0.41
CA LYS A 25 7.77 1.39 -1.83
C LYS A 25 7.26 2.81 -2.04
N GLU A 26 8.07 3.63 -2.70
CA GLU A 26 7.62 4.92 -3.20
C GLU A 26 6.97 4.74 -4.58
N PHE A 27 5.81 5.38 -4.78
CA PHE A 27 5.10 5.34 -6.05
C PHE A 27 5.38 6.57 -6.90
N GLN A 28 5.53 6.32 -8.20
CA GLN A 28 5.47 7.35 -9.22
C GLN A 28 4.00 7.71 -9.51
N ALA A 29 3.75 8.94 -9.95
CA ALA A 29 2.39 9.45 -10.18
C ALA A 29 1.58 8.56 -11.12
N ALA A 30 2.22 8.05 -12.17
CA ALA A 30 1.62 7.16 -13.17
C ALA A 30 1.20 5.78 -12.62
N GLN A 31 1.56 5.45 -11.37
CA GLN A 31 1.16 4.19 -10.73
C GLN A 31 -0.08 4.35 -9.85
N ILE A 32 -0.54 5.58 -9.63
CA ILE A 32 -1.71 5.88 -8.80
C ILE A 32 -2.83 6.39 -9.71
N SER A 33 -4.03 5.84 -9.53
CA SER A 33 -5.27 6.33 -10.14
C SER A 33 -6.32 6.50 -9.05
N LEU A 34 -7.12 7.57 -9.17
CA LEU A 34 -8.00 8.05 -8.11
C LEU A 34 -9.34 8.48 -8.74
N ASP A 35 -10.43 8.01 -8.14
CA ASP A 35 -11.80 8.40 -8.50
C ASP A 35 -12.58 8.75 -7.22
N TYR A 36 -13.51 9.69 -7.30
CA TYR A 36 -14.35 10.09 -6.15
C TYR A 36 -15.83 9.90 -6.45
N LEU A 37 -16.54 9.17 -5.59
CA LEU A 37 -17.99 8.99 -5.67
C LEU A 37 -18.69 10.21 -5.04
N SER A 38 -19.58 10.83 -5.80
CA SER A 38 -20.51 11.86 -5.32
C SER A 38 -21.26 11.44 -4.05
N SER A 39 -21.60 12.41 -3.20
CA SER A 39 -22.33 12.18 -1.93
C SER A 39 -23.64 11.42 -2.09
N ASP A 40 -24.34 11.58 -3.21
CA ASP A 40 -25.60 10.89 -3.51
C ASP A 40 -25.40 9.50 -4.16
N GLY A 41 -24.14 9.08 -4.36
CA GLY A 41 -23.77 7.78 -4.91
C GLY A 41 -24.02 7.62 -6.41
N SER A 42 -24.34 8.70 -7.13
CA SER A 42 -24.83 8.61 -8.52
C SER A 42 -23.73 8.67 -9.58
N TYR A 43 -22.64 9.38 -9.32
CA TYR A 43 -21.54 9.59 -10.27
C TYR A 43 -20.16 9.42 -9.64
N TRP A 44 -19.25 8.83 -10.42
CA TRP A 44 -17.82 8.83 -10.17
C TRP A 44 -17.15 9.97 -10.93
N TYR A 45 -16.31 10.74 -10.23
CA TYR A 45 -15.50 11.80 -10.81
C TYR A 45 -14.04 11.32 -10.91
N ASP A 46 -13.47 11.41 -12.10
CA ASP A 46 -12.03 11.22 -12.28
C ASP A 46 -11.27 12.30 -11.50
N CYS A 47 -10.22 11.89 -10.81
CA CYS A 47 -9.37 12.82 -10.07
C CYS A 47 -8.04 13.06 -10.78
N THR A 48 -7.52 14.27 -10.62
CA THR A 48 -6.12 14.58 -10.92
C THR A 48 -5.32 14.62 -9.64
N HIS A 49 -4.06 14.21 -9.68
CA HIS A 49 -3.17 14.21 -8.51
C HIS A 49 -1.77 14.66 -8.86
N GLU A 50 -1.16 15.38 -7.93
CA GLU A 50 0.22 15.81 -8.00
C GLU A 50 0.97 15.41 -6.73
N LYS A 51 2.25 15.08 -6.88
CA LYS A 51 3.11 14.74 -5.74
C LYS A 51 3.30 16.01 -4.89
N SER A 52 3.10 15.88 -3.59
CA SER A 52 3.44 16.94 -2.64
C SER A 52 4.96 17.00 -2.43
N LYS A 53 5.39 17.88 -1.53
CA LYS A 53 6.81 17.98 -1.12
C LYS A 53 7.28 16.75 -0.34
N GLN A 54 6.37 16.02 0.30
CA GLN A 54 6.68 14.80 1.04
C GLN A 54 6.58 13.57 0.11
N PRO A 55 7.47 12.56 0.24
CA PRO A 55 7.51 11.41 -0.67
C PRO A 55 6.23 10.55 -0.71
N HIS A 56 5.42 10.59 0.33
CA HIS A 56 4.23 9.75 0.46
C HIS A 56 2.93 10.53 0.32
N ASP A 57 3.02 11.83 0.07
CA ASP A 57 1.88 12.73 0.08
C ASP A 57 1.55 13.21 -1.33
N TRP A 58 0.25 13.36 -1.58
CA TRP A 58 -0.32 13.74 -2.85
C TRP A 58 -1.42 14.78 -2.63
N VAL A 59 -1.49 15.77 -3.51
CA VAL A 59 -2.65 16.66 -3.58
C VAL A 59 -3.57 16.13 -4.66
N VAL A 60 -4.80 15.78 -4.27
CA VAL A 60 -5.79 15.16 -5.14
C VAL A 60 -6.94 16.13 -5.36
N SER A 61 -7.37 16.30 -6.61
CA SER A 61 -8.50 17.16 -6.97
C SER A 61 -9.51 16.39 -7.83
N CYS A 62 -10.76 16.37 -7.39
CA CYS A 62 -11.86 15.68 -8.06
C CYS A 62 -13.04 16.64 -8.18
N ASN A 63 -13.37 17.14 -9.37
CA ASN A 63 -14.52 18.03 -9.63
C ASN A 63 -14.80 19.11 -8.54
N GLY A 64 -13.75 19.84 -8.13
CA GLY A 64 -13.85 20.91 -7.12
C GLY A 64 -13.56 20.49 -5.67
N TYR A 65 -13.60 19.20 -5.36
CA TYR A 65 -13.12 18.61 -4.10
C TYR A 65 -11.60 18.50 -4.10
N THR A 66 -10.97 18.73 -2.96
CA THR A 66 -9.52 18.65 -2.82
C THR A 66 -9.13 17.92 -1.54
N PHE A 67 -8.21 16.97 -1.66
CA PHE A 67 -7.73 16.13 -0.59
C PHE A 67 -6.22 16.19 -0.50
N ASN A 68 -5.68 16.19 0.72
CA ASN A 68 -4.31 15.76 0.96
C ASN A 68 -4.34 14.26 1.20
N LEU A 69 -3.78 13.48 0.29
CA LEU A 69 -3.74 12.03 0.34
C LEU A 69 -2.35 11.57 0.76
N HIS A 70 -2.30 10.63 1.70
CA HIS A 70 -1.08 10.03 2.21
C HIS A 70 -1.11 8.54 1.91
N VAL A 71 -0.06 8.01 1.26
CA VAL A 71 -0.01 6.62 0.78
C VAL A 71 1.31 5.96 1.15
N PHE A 72 1.21 4.85 1.88
CA PHE A 72 2.30 3.97 2.25
C PHE A 72 2.00 2.54 1.78
N LEU A 73 2.97 1.93 1.12
CA LEU A 73 2.97 0.49 0.85
C LEU A 73 4.26 -0.10 1.39
N TYR A 74 4.11 -1.07 2.30
CA TYR A 74 5.21 -1.92 2.74
C TYR A 74 5.11 -3.27 2.07
N GLU A 75 6.23 -3.73 1.52
CA GLU A 75 6.37 -5.08 0.98
C GLU A 75 7.18 -5.91 1.96
N TYR A 76 6.59 -7.01 2.45
CA TYR A 76 7.21 -8.01 3.30
C TYR A 76 7.50 -9.24 2.47
N LEU A 77 8.77 -9.41 2.09
CA LEU A 77 9.21 -10.52 1.25
C LEU A 77 9.55 -11.74 2.13
N ARG A 78 8.93 -12.88 1.81
CA ARG A 78 9.21 -14.19 2.42
C ARG A 78 9.49 -15.22 1.31
N PRO A 79 10.06 -16.40 1.63
CA PRO A 79 10.50 -17.35 0.62
C PRO A 79 9.42 -17.80 -0.38
N ASN A 80 8.15 -17.87 0.03
CA ASN A 80 7.05 -18.39 -0.79
C ASN A 80 5.87 -17.41 -0.94
N GLU A 81 5.90 -16.29 -0.23
CA GLU A 81 4.81 -15.32 -0.21
C GLU A 81 5.35 -13.90 -0.13
N THR A 82 4.56 -12.96 -0.63
CA THR A 82 4.77 -11.53 -0.42
C THR A 82 3.54 -10.99 0.29
N THR A 83 3.75 -10.29 1.40
CA THR A 83 2.67 -9.54 2.06
C THR A 83 2.83 -8.06 1.75
N PHE A 84 1.74 -7.45 1.31
CA PHE A 84 1.60 -6.03 1.07
C PHE A 84 0.79 -5.42 2.21
N GLU A 85 1.36 -4.46 2.93
CA GLU A 85 0.60 -3.60 3.84
C GLU A 85 0.38 -2.25 3.15
N PHE A 86 -0.86 -1.99 2.77
CA PHE A 86 -1.29 -0.73 2.19
C PHE A 86 -1.96 0.12 3.26
N HIS A 87 -1.32 1.23 3.63
CA HIS A 87 -1.85 2.19 4.58
C HIS A 87 -2.04 3.53 3.89
N PHE A 88 -3.24 4.09 4.00
CA PHE A 88 -3.52 5.39 3.42
C PHE A 88 -4.58 6.14 4.22
N TRP A 89 -4.46 7.46 4.20
CA TRP A 89 -5.45 8.36 4.77
C TRP A 89 -5.55 9.61 3.93
N ALA A 90 -6.68 10.30 4.04
CA ALA A 90 -6.87 11.55 3.34
C ALA A 90 -7.54 12.58 4.24
N ASP A 91 -7.06 13.82 4.10
CA ASP A 91 -7.63 15.00 4.74
C ASP A 91 -8.41 15.79 3.69
N GLU A 92 -9.72 15.94 3.87
CA GLU A 92 -10.51 16.79 2.98
C GLU A 92 -10.31 18.27 3.35
N ILE A 93 -9.75 19.05 2.41
CA ILE A 93 -9.26 20.41 2.69
C ILE A 93 -10.41 21.43 2.82
N LYS A 94 -11.48 21.27 2.03
CA LYS A 94 -12.50 22.34 1.86
C LYS A 94 -13.69 22.23 2.79
N THR A 95 -14.23 21.03 2.99
CA THR A 95 -15.63 20.91 3.45
C THR A 95 -15.74 20.36 4.87
N LEU A 96 -14.92 19.37 5.25
CA LEU A 96 -15.10 18.64 6.51
C LEU A 96 -13.97 18.82 7.51
N LYS A 97 -12.73 19.08 7.07
CA LYS A 97 -11.54 19.06 7.95
C LYS A 97 -11.44 17.76 8.76
N GLU A 98 -11.89 16.65 8.17
CA GLU A 98 -11.83 15.32 8.77
C GLU A 98 -10.72 14.52 8.10
N THR A 99 -10.04 13.72 8.92
CA THR A 99 -9.07 12.72 8.48
C THR A 99 -9.74 11.36 8.47
N HIS A 100 -9.74 10.71 7.31
CA HIS A 100 -10.24 9.33 7.18
C HIS A 100 -9.07 8.41 6.86
N THR A 101 -9.01 7.24 7.50
CA THR A 101 -7.90 6.30 7.38
C THR A 101 -8.37 4.90 7.02
N GLN A 102 -7.62 4.21 6.16
CA GLN A 102 -7.80 2.80 5.87
C GLN A 102 -6.44 2.09 5.83
N SER A 103 -6.42 0.87 6.38
CA SER A 103 -5.29 -0.05 6.27
C SER A 103 -5.78 -1.37 5.72
N THR A 104 -5.10 -1.89 4.70
CA THR A 104 -5.40 -3.18 4.09
C THR A 104 -4.14 -4.02 4.02
N TRP A 105 -4.27 -5.28 4.38
CA TRP A 105 -3.20 -6.28 4.31
C TRP A 105 -3.56 -7.29 3.22
N LEU A 106 -2.64 -7.54 2.30
CA LEU A 106 -2.81 -8.52 1.22
C LEU A 106 -1.59 -9.43 1.17
N THR A 107 -1.79 -10.70 1.48
CA THR A 107 -0.75 -11.74 1.30
C THR A 107 -1.02 -12.50 0.01
N VAL A 108 0.01 -12.64 -0.82
CA VAL A 108 -0.05 -13.40 -2.07
C VAL A 108 1.09 -14.41 -2.13
N ASP A 109 0.78 -15.61 -2.61
CA ASP A 109 1.78 -16.62 -2.93
C ASP A 109 2.66 -16.12 -4.09
N GLN A 110 3.96 -16.45 -4.10
CA GLN A 110 4.89 -15.99 -5.15
C GLN A 110 4.51 -16.46 -6.58
N SER A 111 3.72 -17.52 -6.71
CA SER A 111 3.17 -17.96 -7.99
C SER A 111 2.04 -17.07 -8.51
N ALA A 112 1.46 -16.22 -7.64
CA ALA A 112 0.41 -15.28 -7.98
C ALA A 112 1.03 -13.90 -8.30
N HIS A 113 0.69 -13.37 -9.48
CA HIS A 113 1.10 -12.02 -9.88
C HIS A 113 0.03 -11.01 -9.46
N THR A 114 0.31 -10.20 -8.44
CA THR A 114 -0.55 -9.06 -8.08
C THR A 114 -0.23 -7.89 -8.98
N LYS A 115 -1.20 -7.46 -9.80
CA LYS A 115 -1.03 -6.33 -10.72
C LYS A 115 -1.50 -5.01 -10.12
N LYS A 116 -2.46 -5.06 -9.19
CA LYS A 116 -3.04 -3.86 -8.59
C LYS A 116 -3.59 -4.10 -7.19
N ILE A 117 -3.54 -3.06 -6.38
CA ILE A 117 -4.23 -2.94 -5.09
C ILE A 117 -5.26 -1.83 -5.21
N VAL A 118 -6.48 -2.07 -4.72
CA VAL A 118 -7.55 -1.08 -4.71
C VAL A 118 -8.04 -0.85 -3.29
N GLY A 119 -8.15 0.40 -2.86
CA GLY A 119 -8.71 0.81 -1.58
C GLY A 119 -9.86 1.80 -1.75
N TYR A 120 -10.73 1.89 -0.75
CA TYR A 120 -11.88 2.80 -0.73
C TYR A 120 -11.97 3.49 0.62
N LEU A 121 -11.92 4.82 0.60
CA LEU A 121 -12.02 5.66 1.78
C LEU A 121 -13.34 6.42 1.77
N GLY A 122 -14.27 6.06 2.66
CA GLY A 122 -15.50 6.83 2.87
C GLY A 122 -15.22 8.07 3.70
N PHE A 123 -15.92 9.18 3.43
CA PHE A 123 -15.72 10.45 4.14
C PHE A 123 -16.91 10.88 5.02
N LYS A 124 -18.06 10.19 4.96
CA LYS A 124 -19.30 10.58 5.68
C LYS A 124 -20.25 9.40 5.93
N ASN A 125 -21.36 9.70 6.61
CA ASN A 125 -22.60 8.90 6.66
C ASN A 125 -23.37 8.87 5.30
N ASP A 126 -22.86 9.52 4.26
CA ASP A 126 -23.42 9.48 2.91
C ASP A 126 -22.66 8.46 2.04
N SER A 127 -22.97 8.39 0.74
CA SER A 127 -22.35 7.40 -0.15
C SER A 127 -20.97 7.82 -0.69
N SER A 128 -20.39 8.93 -0.22
CA SER A 128 -19.14 9.44 -0.78
C SER A 128 -17.93 8.59 -0.39
N GLN A 129 -17.07 8.33 -1.37
CA GLN A 129 -15.83 7.59 -1.17
C GLN A 129 -14.76 7.97 -2.20
N LEU A 130 -13.50 8.05 -1.75
CA LEU A 130 -12.32 8.11 -2.62
C LEU A 130 -11.83 6.70 -2.88
N ARG A 131 -11.83 6.29 -4.14
CA ARG A 131 -11.24 5.05 -4.61
C ARG A 131 -9.79 5.31 -5.00
N ILE A 132 -8.88 4.47 -4.51
CA ILE A 132 -7.45 4.53 -4.84
C ILE A 132 -7.05 3.22 -5.51
N GLU A 133 -6.41 3.31 -6.67
CA GLU A 133 -5.81 2.17 -7.37
C GLU A 133 -4.29 2.36 -7.45
N LEU A 134 -3.55 1.38 -6.94
CA LEU A 134 -2.09 1.30 -7.02
C LEU A 134 -1.69 0.19 -7.99
N ASN A 135 -1.00 0.56 -9.05
CA ASN A 135 -0.49 -0.37 -10.07
C ASN A 135 0.91 -0.88 -9.68
N LEU A 136 0.98 -2.18 -9.38
CA LEU A 136 2.19 -2.91 -9.06
C LEU A 136 2.76 -3.45 -10.38
N LYS A 137 3.67 -2.69 -10.99
CA LYS A 137 4.39 -3.10 -12.21
C LYS A 137 5.28 -4.31 -11.95
#